data_AF-A0A3N1KXZ6-F1
#
_entry.id   AF-A0A3N1KXZ6-F1
#
_cell.length_a   1.000
_cell.length_b   1.000
_cell.length_c   1.000
_cell.angle_alpha   90.00
_cell.angle_beta   90.00
_cell.angle_gamma   90.00
#
_symmetry.space_group_name_H-M   'P 1'
#
loop_
_entity.id
_entity.type
_entity.pdbx_description
1 polymer ?
#
loop_
_entity_poly.entity_id
_entity_poly.type
_entity_poly.pdbx_seq_one_letter_code
_entity_poly.pdbx_strand_id
1 'polypeptide(L)'
;MSILDSFTRHPASVGESYGQHLGFAGGVGLRMIGAGLACVVHGIFPFLFVRTGSRTILALHARVTAGQRAPAAAEGLGRHA
;
A
#
# COMPACT_ATOMS: atom_id res chain seq x y z
N MET A 1 -12.40 15.60 18.98
CA MET A 1 -11.29 15.14 18.12
C MET A 1 -11.73 15.33 16.67
N SER A 2 -11.05 16.17 15.90
CA SER A 2 -11.47 16.51 14.53
C SER A 2 -11.18 15.35 13.58
N ILE A 3 -12.06 15.08 12.61
CA ILE A 3 -11.88 14.07 11.57
C ILE A 3 -10.57 14.26 10.80
N LEU A 4 -10.15 15.51 10.61
CA LEU A 4 -8.90 15.87 9.92
C LEU A 4 -7.65 15.42 10.68
N ASP A 5 -7.75 15.29 12.00
CA ASP A 5 -6.65 14.84 12.87
C ASP A 5 -6.30 13.36 12.62
N SER A 6 -7.31 12.54 12.30
CA SER A 6 -7.09 11.12 11.98
C SER A 6 -6.24 10.91 10.73
N PHE A 7 -6.34 11.82 9.75
CA PHE A 7 -5.58 11.74 8.49
C PHE A 7 -4.11 12.12 8.65
N THR A 8 -3.73 12.80 9.73
CA THR A 8 -2.34 13.20 9.99
C THR A 8 -1.72 12.40 11.12
N ARG A 9 -2.50 12.07 12.16
CA ARG A 9 -2.04 11.33 13.34
C ARG A 9 -1.69 9.88 13.05
N HIS A 10 -2.46 9.20 12.19
CA HIS A 10 -2.18 7.81 11.82
C HIS A 10 -0.90 7.67 10.98
N PRO A 11 -0.72 8.42 9.86
CA PRO A 11 0.55 8.42 9.12
C PRO A 11 1.75 8.79 10.01
N ALA A 12 1.60 9.82 10.84
CA ALA A 12 2.66 10.23 11.76
C ALA A 12 3.04 9.13 12.77
N SER A 13 2.08 8.34 13.24
CA SER A 13 2.34 7.22 14.17
C SER A 13 3.17 6.09 13.54
N VAL A 14 3.21 6.00 12.21
CA VAL A 14 4.03 5.04 11.46
C VAL A 14 5.22 5.69 10.75
N GLY A 15 5.51 6.96 11.05
CA GLY A 15 6.66 7.69 10.50
C GLY A 15 6.50 8.14 9.04
N GLU A 16 5.26 8.27 8.54
CA GLU A 16 4.96 8.65 7.16
C GLU A 16 4.24 10.01 7.09
N SER A 17 4.50 10.78 6.02
CA SER A 17 3.59 11.88 5.65
C SER A 17 2.27 11.32 5.09
N TYR A 18 1.19 12.10 5.16
CA TYR A 18 -0.10 11.69 4.61
C TYR A 18 0.00 11.27 3.14
N GLY A 19 0.78 11.99 2.32
CA GLY A 19 0.98 11.67 0.91
C GLY A 19 1.71 10.34 0.69
N GLN A 20 2.73 10.04 1.49
CA GLN A 20 3.45 8.77 1.44
C GLN A 20 2.53 7.60 1.82
N HIS A 21 1.80 7.77 2.93
CA HIS A 21 0.86 6.78 3.42
C HIS A 21 -0.26 6.52 2.40
N LEU A 22 -0.87 7.58 1.87
CA LEU A 22 -1.93 7.50 0.87
C LEU A 22 -1.45 6.80 -0.41
N GLY A 23 -0.27 7.15 -0.93
CA GLY A 23 0.29 6.53 -2.13
C GLY A 23 0.60 5.05 -1.93
N PHE A 24 1.20 4.69 -0.78
CA PHE A 24 1.49 3.29 -0.45
C PHE A 24 0.21 2.48 -0.26
N ALA A 25 -0.68 2.91 0.65
CA ALA A 25 -1.92 2.23 0.97
C ALA A 25 -2.85 2.14 -0.24
N GLY A 26 -2.99 3.25 -1.00
CA GLY A 26 -3.77 3.29 -2.23
C GLY A 26 -3.23 2.34 -3.30
N GLY A 27 -1.92 2.32 -3.52
CA GLY A 27 -1.29 1.41 -4.48
C GLY A 27 -1.38 -0.08 -4.10
N VAL A 28 -1.43 -0.39 -2.81
CA VAL A 28 -1.73 -1.74 -2.29
C VAL A 28 -3.20 -2.07 -2.52
N GLY A 29 -4.12 -1.20 -2.14
CA GLY A 29 -5.56 -1.39 -2.26
C GLY A 29 -6.03 -1.59 -3.71
N LEU A 30 -5.55 -0.76 -4.65
CA LEU A 30 -5.90 -0.88 -6.08
C LEU A 30 -5.46 -2.23 -6.65
N ARG A 31 -4.27 -2.72 -6.27
CA ARG A 31 -3.80 -4.06 -6.68
C ARG A 31 -4.64 -5.17 -6.06
N MET A 32 -5.09 -5.03 -4.81
CA MET A 32 -6.00 -6.00 -4.17
C MET A 32 -7.34 -6.06 -4.91
N ILE A 33 -7.92 -4.91 -5.27
CA ILE A 33 -9.17 -4.85 -6.04
C ILE A 33 -8.99 -5.57 -7.39
N GLY A 34 -7.92 -5.27 -8.11
CA GLY A 34 -7.62 -5.92 -9.38
C GLY A 34 -7.42 -7.44 -9.26
N ALA A 35 -6.71 -7.89 -8.21
CA ALA A 35 -6.53 -9.31 -7.92
C ALA A 35 -7.86 -10.01 -7.58
N GLY A 36 -8.70 -9.36 -6.78
CA GLY A 36 -10.03 -9.87 -6.43
C GLY A 36 -10.92 -10.02 -7.67
N LEU A 37 -10.95 -9.02 -8.55
CA LEU A 37 -11.68 -9.10 -9.81
C LEU A 37 -11.15 -10.24 -10.69
N ALA A 38 -9.82 -10.38 -10.80
CA ALA A 38 -9.20 -11.47 -11.54
C ALA A 38 -9.60 -12.86 -10.99
N CYS A 39 -9.68 -13.01 -9.66
CA CYS A 39 -10.16 -14.25 -9.03
C CYS A 39 -11.64 -14.53 -9.33
N VAL A 40 -12.50 -13.50 -9.30
CA VAL A 40 -13.93 -13.66 -9.64
C VAL A 40 -14.09 -14.11 -11.09
N VAL A 41 -13.39 -13.45 -12.03
CA VAL A 41 -13.42 -13.84 -13.45
C VAL A 41 -12.86 -15.24 -13.64
N HIS A 42 -11.77 -15.61 -12.95
CA HIS A 42 -11.23 -16.96 -12.98
C HIS A 42 -12.21 -18.02 -12.47
N GLY A 43 -12.97 -17.70 -11.41
CA GLY A 43 -14.00 -18.60 -10.88
C GLY A 43 -15.12 -18.91 -11.87
N ILE A 44 -15.43 -17.96 -12.78
CA ILE A 44 -16.40 -18.16 -13.86
C ILE A 44 -15.74 -18.82 -15.08
N PHE A 45 -14.52 -18.40 -15.42
CA PHE A 45 -13.75 -18.86 -16.57
C PHE A 45 -12.39 -19.41 -16.11
N PRO A 46 -12.27 -20.72 -15.83
CA PRO A 46 -11.10 -21.29 -15.15
C PRO A 46 -9.80 -21.23 -15.96
N PHE A 47 -9.87 -20.89 -17.25
CA PHE A 47 -8.71 -20.69 -18.12
C PHE A 47 -8.20 -19.23 -18.15
N LEU A 48 -8.97 -18.27 -17.63
CA LEU A 48 -8.55 -16.87 -17.52
C LEU A 48 -7.87 -16.62 -16.18
N PHE A 49 -6.83 -15.77 -16.16
CA PHE A 49 -6.18 -15.28 -14.93
C PHE A 49 -5.67 -16.36 -13.94
N VAL A 50 -5.34 -17.57 -14.43
CA VAL A 50 -4.99 -18.78 -13.65
C VAL A 50 -4.01 -18.56 -12.49
N ARG A 51 -3.05 -17.64 -12.65
CA ARG A 51 -2.04 -17.33 -11.62
C ARG A 51 -2.08 -15.87 -11.15
N THR A 52 -2.96 -15.05 -11.71
CA THR A 52 -2.94 -13.60 -11.46
C THR A 52 -3.27 -13.26 -10.02
N GLY A 53 -4.31 -13.88 -9.47
CA GLY A 53 -4.74 -13.67 -8.08
C GLY A 53 -3.64 -14.04 -7.09
N SER A 54 -3.18 -15.29 -7.13
CA SER A 54 -2.16 -15.79 -6.19
C SER A 54 -0.82 -15.06 -6.30
N ARG A 55 -0.34 -14.77 -7.53
CA ARG A 55 0.89 -13.99 -7.72
C ARG A 55 0.76 -12.58 -7.15
N THR A 56 -0.39 -11.94 -7.33
CA THR A 56 -0.62 -10.58 -6.81
C THR A 56 -0.67 -10.58 -5.29
N ILE A 57 -1.36 -11.55 -4.67
CA ILE A 57 -1.40 -11.69 -3.21
C ILE A 57 0.00 -11.90 -2.63
N LEU A 58 0.80 -12.80 -3.22
CA LEU A 58 2.17 -13.06 -2.75
C LEU A 58 3.07 -11.82 -2.89
N ALA A 59 2.96 -11.10 -4.02
CA ALA A 59 3.70 -9.87 -4.23
C ALA A 59 3.29 -8.76 -3.25
N LEU A 60 1.99 -8.62 -2.98
CA LEU A 60 1.48 -7.66 -2.00
C LEU A 60 1.89 -8.03 -0.57
N HIS A 61 1.82 -9.31 -0.21
CA HIS A 61 2.27 -9.81 1.08
C HIS A 61 3.75 -9.49 1.29
N ALA A 62 4.61 -9.80 0.32
CA ALA A 62 6.03 -9.46 0.38
C ALA A 62 6.23 -7.94 0.51
N ARG A 63 5.50 -7.12 -0.26
CA ARG A 63 5.60 -5.66 -0.21
C ARG A 63 5.21 -5.08 1.15
N VAL A 64 4.13 -5.58 1.75
CA VAL A 64 3.62 -5.08 3.04
C VAL A 64 4.49 -5.54 4.21
N THR A 65 5.03 -6.75 4.15
CA THR A 65 5.86 -7.33 5.22
C THR A 65 7.33 -6.90 5.15
N ALA A 66 7.88 -6.67 3.95
CA ALA A 66 9.26 -6.23 3.76
C ALA A 66 9.52 -4.78 4.23
N GLY A 67 8.50 -4.07 4.73
CA GLY A 67 8.67 -2.71 5.25
C GLY A 67 9.12 -1.70 4.20
N GLN A 68 8.87 -1.96 2.90
CA GLN A 68 9.15 -1.02 1.79
C GLN A 68 8.18 0.17 1.78
N ARG A 69 7.99 0.77 2.95
CA ARG A 69 7.42 2.08 3.15
C ARG A 69 8.52 3.07 2.81
N ALA A 70 8.26 4.01 1.90
CA ALA A 70 9.27 4.99 1.52
C ALA A 70 9.74 5.70 2.79
N PRO A 71 11.05 5.72 3.12
CA PRO A 71 11.51 6.47 4.27
C PRO A 71 11.07 7.93 4.10
N ALA A 72 10.51 8.52 5.16
CA ALA A 72 10.34 9.96 5.25
C ALA A 72 11.67 10.58 4.81
N ALA A 73 11.64 11.28 3.67
CA ALA A 73 12.84 11.91 3.16
C ALA A 73 13.44 12.79 4.26
N ALA A 74 14.75 12.72 4.36
CA ALA A 74 15.62 13.53 5.19
C ALA A 74 15.39 15.05 4.97
N GLU A 75 14.30 15.59 5.52
CA GLU A 75 14.01 17.03 5.58
C GLU A 75 14.09 17.54 7.03
N GLY A 76 15.16 17.17 7.70
CA GLY A 76 15.49 17.69 9.02
C GLY A 76 16.99 17.67 9.23
N LEU A 77 17.63 18.82 9.01
CA LEU A 77 18.90 19.18 9.62
C LEU A 77 20.19 18.64 8.97
N GLY A 78 20.38 18.99 7.70
CA GLY A 78 21.71 19.37 7.23
C GLY A 78 22.01 20.81 7.62
N ARG A 79 22.98 21.00 8.52
CA ARG A 79 23.87 22.19 8.66
C ARG A 79 23.28 23.46 9.30
N HIS A 80 22.99 23.37 10.59
CA HIS A 80 23.45 24.40 11.53
C HIS A 80 24.55 23.79 12.39
N ALA A 81 25.78 23.82 11.88
CA ALA A 81 27.03 23.64 12.60
C ALA A 81 28.08 24.50 11.92
#